data_AF-A0A318KI31-F1
#
_entry.id   AF-A0A318KI31-F1
#
_cell.length_a   1.000
_cell.length_b   1.000
_cell.length_c   1.000
_cell.angle_alpha   90.00
_cell.angle_beta   90.00
_cell.angle_gamma   90.00
#
_symmetry.space_group_name_H-M   'P 1'
#
loop_
_entity.id
_entity.type
_entity.pdbx_description
1 polymer ?
#
loop_
_entity_poly.entity_id
_entity_poly.type
_entity_poly.pdbx_seq_one_letter_code
_entity_poly.pdbx_strand_id
1 'polypeptide(L)'
;MVKIGRPAKIQADDATQLVAIVESDRTATLSEVRHEFKRRTGIDVHEQTIVKTLRKLGIQRVPSEQAVCVERKLNARRYGYTKAHRRQEPEQDYSSCLTAAEWALVRDLFENPGGRGLPPTISRRKLVDACCYVVRTGCS
;
A
#
# COMPACT_ATOMS: atom_id res chain seq x y z
N MET A 1 43.89 25.52 -34.95
CA MET A 1 43.90 26.25 -33.67
C MET A 1 42.62 25.94 -32.92
N VAL A 2 42.69 25.21 -31.81
CA VAL A 2 41.51 24.87 -31.00
C VAL A 2 41.01 26.16 -30.35
N LYS A 3 39.80 26.62 -30.70
CA LYS A 3 39.16 27.76 -30.06
C LYS A 3 38.84 27.36 -28.62
N ILE A 4 39.70 27.76 -27.68
CA ILE A 4 39.44 27.64 -26.25
C ILE A 4 38.24 28.55 -25.97
N GLY A 5 37.07 27.94 -25.73
CA GLY A 5 35.86 28.67 -25.38
C GLY A 5 36.03 29.49 -24.11
N ARG A 6 35.03 30.33 -23.80
CA ARG A 6 34.98 31.13 -22.57
C ARG A 6 35.36 30.28 -21.35
N PRO A 7 36.28 30.73 -20.48
CA PRO A 7 36.67 29.97 -19.29
C PRO A 7 35.44 29.63 -18.45
N ALA A 8 35.43 28.41 -17.89
CA ALA A 8 34.33 27.97 -17.06
C ALA A 8 34.20 28.89 -15.84
N LYS A 9 32.97 29.28 -15.52
CA LYS A 9 32.68 30.19 -14.40
C LYS A 9 32.91 29.56 -13.01
N ILE A 10 33.17 28.26 -12.98
CA ILE A 10 33.46 27.46 -11.78
C ILE A 10 34.84 26.86 -12.01
N GLN A 11 35.80 27.20 -11.16
CA GLN A 11 37.15 26.63 -11.20
C GLN A 11 37.24 25.35 -10.34
N ALA A 12 38.40 24.70 -10.34
CA ALA A 12 38.58 23.43 -9.62
C ALA A 12 38.37 23.56 -8.10
N ASP A 13 38.81 24.69 -7.51
CA ASP A 13 38.63 24.97 -6.09
C ASP A 13 37.14 25.17 -5.73
N ASP A 14 36.39 25.86 -6.61
CA ASP A 14 34.95 26.06 -6.47
C ASP A 14 34.16 24.74 -6.61
N ALA A 15 34.64 23.85 -7.48
CA ALA A 15 34.04 22.53 -7.69
C ALA A 15 34.15 21.67 -6.42
N THR A 16 35.26 21.79 -5.68
CA THR A 16 35.45 21.11 -4.39
C THR A 16 34.47 21.61 -3.33
N GLN A 17 34.20 22.92 -3.31
CA GLN A 17 33.18 23.50 -2.42
C GLN A 17 31.77 23.00 -2.73
N LEU A 18 31.43 22.83 -4.01
CA LEU A 18 30.13 22.24 -4.41
C LEU A 18 29.97 20.80 -3.92
N VAL A 19 31.02 19.99 -3.98
CA VAL A 19 30.99 18.61 -3.44
C VAL A 19 30.77 18.64 -1.94
N ALA A 20 31.52 19.47 -1.20
CA ALA A 20 31.38 19.58 0.25
C ALA A 20 29.96 20.00 0.68
N ILE A 21 29.31 20.90 -0.07
CA ILE A 21 27.91 21.30 0.18
C ILE A 21 26.97 20.10 0.00
N VAL A 22 27.07 19.38 -1.12
CA VAL A 22 26.21 18.23 -1.43
C VAL A 22 26.45 17.06 -0.46
N GLU A 23 27.68 16.86 0.01
CA GLU A 23 27.99 15.84 1.01
C GLU A 23 27.42 16.18 2.39
N SER A 24 27.38 17.47 2.76
CA SER A 24 26.80 17.93 4.02
C SER A 24 25.27 17.75 4.07
N ASP A 25 24.59 17.96 2.93
CA ASP A 25 23.16 17.73 2.80
C ASP A 25 22.83 17.16 1.41
N ARG A 26 22.66 15.83 1.38
CA ARG A 26 22.32 15.09 0.14
C ARG A 26 20.86 15.27 -0.29
N THR A 27 20.02 15.84 0.57
CA THR A 27 18.59 16.06 0.32
C THR A 27 18.28 17.49 -0.13
N ALA A 28 19.20 18.43 0.11
CA ALA A 28 19.08 19.84 -0.30
C ALA A 28 18.71 20.00 -1.77
N THR A 29 17.74 20.88 -2.03
CA THR A 29 17.27 21.29 -3.36
C THR A 29 18.36 22.01 -4.15
N LEU A 30 18.25 22.05 -5.48
CA LEU A 30 19.24 22.76 -6.31
C LEU A 30 19.32 24.26 -5.99
N SER A 31 18.20 24.88 -5.60
CA SER A 31 18.16 26.28 -5.20
C SER A 31 18.86 26.52 -3.86
N GLU A 32 18.73 25.60 -2.90
CA GLU A 32 19.48 25.63 -1.63
C GLU A 32 20.97 25.43 -1.86
N VAL A 33 21.37 24.45 -2.68
CA VAL A 33 22.77 24.21 -3.06
C VAL A 33 23.35 25.45 -3.75
N ARG A 34 22.59 26.10 -4.65
CA ARG A 34 23.01 27.35 -5.30
C ARG A 34 23.17 28.48 -4.29
N HIS A 35 22.24 28.64 -3.36
CA HIS A 35 22.30 29.71 -2.36
C HIS A 35 23.51 29.52 -1.45
N GLU A 36 23.75 28.30 -0.97
CA GLU A 36 24.90 27.99 -0.13
C GLU A 36 26.22 28.13 -0.89
N PHE A 37 26.26 27.73 -2.16
CA PHE A 37 27.43 27.95 -3.01
C PHE A 37 27.74 29.44 -3.17
N LYS A 38 26.72 30.26 -3.46
CA LYS A 38 26.86 31.72 -3.54
C LYS A 38 27.33 32.32 -2.21
N ARG A 39 26.88 31.80 -1.07
CA ARG A 39 27.35 32.27 0.25
C ARG A 39 28.82 31.94 0.50
N ARG A 40 29.31 30.77 0.08
CA ARG A 40 30.70 30.33 0.33
C ARG A 40 31.71 30.91 -0.66
N THR A 41 31.36 31.02 -1.94
CA THR A 41 32.30 31.44 -2.99
C THR A 41 32.03 32.86 -3.51
N GLY A 42 30.86 33.44 -3.20
CA GLY A 42 30.42 34.72 -3.77
C GLY A 42 29.95 34.64 -5.22
N ILE A 43 30.03 33.48 -5.86
CA ILE A 43 29.74 33.29 -7.28
C ILE A 43 28.26 32.92 -7.47
N ASP A 44 27.54 33.74 -8.24
CA ASP A 44 26.19 33.42 -8.68
C ASP A 44 26.20 32.71 -10.05
N VAL A 45 25.74 31.46 -10.05
CA VAL A 45 25.61 30.58 -11.22
C VAL A 45 24.19 30.04 -11.32
N HIS A 46 23.74 29.82 -12.55
CA HIS A 46 22.47 29.14 -12.81
C HIS A 46 22.53 27.67 -12.35
N GLU A 47 21.41 27.12 -11.90
CA GLU A 47 21.30 25.74 -11.39
C GLU A 47 21.80 24.70 -12.40
N GLN A 48 21.52 24.90 -13.69
CA GLN A 48 22.02 24.02 -14.76
C GLN A 48 23.56 23.96 -14.84
N THR A 49 24.27 25.02 -14.47
CA THR A 49 25.75 25.02 -14.42
C THR A 49 26.24 24.16 -13.25
N ILE A 50 25.55 24.22 -12.11
CA ILE A 50 25.83 23.36 -10.95
C ILE A 50 25.59 21.89 -11.32
N VAL A 51 24.44 21.58 -11.93
CA VAL A 51 24.11 20.21 -12.38
C VAL A 51 25.15 19.68 -13.36
N LYS A 52 25.58 20.47 -14.35
CA LYS A 52 26.63 20.05 -15.30
C LYS A 52 27.96 19.79 -14.60
N THR A 53 28.32 20.60 -13.62
CA THR A 53 29.57 20.45 -12.87
C THR A 53 29.54 19.20 -11.99
N LEU A 54 28.45 18.99 -11.24
CA LEU A 54 28.26 17.79 -10.42
C LEU A 54 28.26 16.50 -11.26
N ARG A 55 27.61 16.50 -12.43
CA ARG A 55 27.67 15.36 -13.36
C ARG A 55 29.08 15.05 -13.86
N LYS A 56 29.90 16.07 -14.14
CA LYS A 56 31.31 15.87 -14.52
C LYS A 56 32.13 15.23 -13.40
N LEU A 57 31.73 15.46 -12.15
CA LEU A 57 32.33 14.86 -10.95
C LEU A 57 31.70 13.50 -10.59
N GLY A 58 30.79 12.96 -11.41
CA GLY A 58 30.11 11.68 -11.16
C GLY A 58 28.96 11.75 -10.16
N ILE A 59 28.57 12.95 -9.71
CA ILE A 59 27.48 13.14 -8.76
C ILE A 59 26.19 13.44 -9.53
N GLN A 60 25.17 12.61 -9.32
CA GLN A 60 23.87 12.75 -9.97
C GLN A 60 22.74 12.58 -8.95
N ARG A 61 21.69 13.38 -9.11
CA ARG A 61 20.42 13.19 -8.40
C ARG A 61 19.65 12.02 -9.01
N VAL A 62 19.17 11.13 -8.14
CA VAL A 62 18.32 10.00 -8.50
C VAL A 62 16.95 10.14 -7.80
N PRO A 63 15.87 9.61 -8.40
CA PRO A 63 14.57 9.53 -7.73
C PRO A 63 14.67 8.78 -6.39
N SER A 64 13.83 9.17 -5.43
CA SER A 64 13.84 8.57 -4.07
C SER A 64 13.66 7.05 -4.10
N GLU A 65 12.82 6.54 -5.00
CA GLU A 65 12.59 5.11 -5.24
C GLU A 65 13.84 4.33 -5.70
N GLN A 66 14.80 5.00 -6.35
CA GLN A 66 16.07 4.43 -6.76
C GLN A 66 17.16 4.64 -5.69
N ALA A 67 17.04 5.73 -4.91
CA ALA A 67 17.98 6.06 -3.85
C ALA A 67 17.79 5.21 -2.59
N VAL A 68 16.55 4.82 -2.28
CA VAL A 68 16.18 4.14 -1.05
C VAL A 68 15.29 2.94 -1.38
N CYS A 69 15.84 1.73 -1.21
CA CYS A 69 15.03 0.52 -1.18
C CYS A 69 14.26 0.47 0.15
N VAL A 70 13.04 1.00 0.16
CA VAL A 70 12.12 0.82 1.29
C VAL A 70 11.45 -0.55 1.13
N GLU A 71 11.80 -1.50 1.99
CA GLU A 71 11.06 -2.77 2.09
C GLU A 71 9.63 -2.48 2.55
N ARG A 72 8.73 -2.33 1.59
CA ARG A 72 7.32 -2.16 1.85
C ARG A 72 6.77 -3.49 2.34
N LYS A 73 6.61 -3.65 3.65
CA LYS A 73 5.80 -4.73 4.22
C LYS A 73 4.47 -4.74 3.47
N LEU A 74 4.19 -5.83 2.76
CA LEU A 74 2.89 -6.06 2.16
C LEU A 74 1.88 -6.01 3.29
N ASN A 75 1.12 -4.93 3.36
CA ASN A 75 0.06 -4.79 4.34
C ASN A 75 -0.87 -5.98 4.16
N ALA A 76 -0.86 -6.91 5.13
CA ALA A 76 -1.93 -7.89 5.24
C ALA A 76 -3.24 -7.11 5.19
N ARG A 77 -4.16 -7.51 4.30
CA ARG A 77 -5.44 -6.81 4.09
C ARG A 77 -6.05 -6.52 5.46
N ARG A 78 -6.07 -5.25 5.87
CA ARG A 78 -6.53 -4.80 7.20
C ARG A 78 -8.00 -5.15 7.45
N TYR A 79 -8.75 -5.44 6.38
CA TYR A 79 -10.19 -5.64 6.41
C TYR A 79 -10.61 -6.75 5.44
N GLY A 80 -11.55 -7.59 5.86
CA GLY A 80 -12.13 -8.65 5.05
C GLY A 80 -12.64 -9.83 5.89
N TYR A 81 -13.60 -10.57 5.36
CA TYR A 81 -14.12 -11.78 5.99
C TYR A 81 -13.09 -12.91 5.92
N THR A 82 -12.34 -13.11 7.01
CA THR A 82 -11.30 -14.14 7.14
C THR A 82 -11.84 -15.43 7.74
N LYS A 83 -11.04 -16.51 7.73
CA LYS A 83 -11.38 -17.79 8.40
C LYS A 83 -11.68 -17.61 9.90
N ALA A 84 -11.13 -16.59 10.54
CA ALA A 84 -11.44 -16.26 11.93
C ALA A 84 -12.87 -15.73 12.13
N HIS A 85 -13.49 -15.17 11.09
CA HIS A 85 -14.88 -14.70 11.11
C HIS A 85 -15.88 -15.77 10.63
N ARG A 86 -15.39 -16.90 10.12
CA ARG A 86 -16.23 -18.03 9.70
C ARG A 86 -16.62 -18.85 10.93
N ARG A 87 -17.88 -19.29 10.97
CA ARG A 87 -18.37 -20.20 12.01
C ARG A 87 -17.55 -21.48 12.05
N GLN A 88 -17.11 -21.86 13.26
CA GLN A 88 -16.27 -23.04 13.47
C GLN A 88 -17.03 -24.18 14.13
N GLU A 89 -18.02 -23.88 14.98
CA GLU A 89 -18.75 -24.89 15.75
C GLU A 89 -20.26 -24.79 15.54
N PRO A 90 -21.01 -25.91 15.65
CA PRO A 90 -22.47 -25.93 15.50
C PRO A 90 -23.19 -25.11 16.57
N GLU A 91 -22.56 -24.89 17.73
CA GLU A 91 -23.11 -24.11 18.84
C GLU A 91 -23.12 -22.59 18.55
N GLN A 92 -22.44 -22.16 17.48
CA GLN A 92 -22.47 -20.78 17.00
C GLN A 92 -23.72 -20.49 16.17
N ASP A 93 -24.84 -21.11 16.47
CA ASP A 93 -26.12 -20.83 15.83
C ASP A 93 -26.61 -19.43 16.20
N TYR A 94 -27.40 -18.82 15.33
CA TYR A 94 -28.01 -17.55 15.67
C TYR A 94 -29.10 -17.81 16.70
N SER A 95 -29.37 -16.85 17.60
CA SER A 95 -30.55 -16.91 18.50
C SER A 95 -31.88 -16.99 17.73
N SER A 96 -31.86 -16.71 16.42
CA SER A 96 -32.97 -16.85 15.50
C SER A 96 -33.11 -18.24 14.86
N CYS A 97 -32.18 -19.18 15.08
CA CYS A 97 -32.29 -20.57 14.61
C CYS A 97 -33.29 -21.36 15.46
N LEU A 98 -33.81 -22.47 14.92
CA LEU A 98 -34.72 -23.35 15.64
C LEU A 98 -33.97 -24.28 16.60
N THR A 99 -34.46 -24.36 17.83
CA THR A 99 -34.02 -25.39 18.79
C THR A 99 -34.33 -26.79 18.25
N ALA A 100 -33.68 -27.82 18.81
CA ALA A 100 -33.95 -29.20 18.40
C ALA A 100 -35.42 -29.61 18.60
N ALA A 101 -36.06 -29.12 19.67
CA ALA A 101 -37.47 -29.38 19.96
C ALA A 101 -38.39 -28.69 18.94
N GLU A 102 -38.15 -27.41 18.63
CA GLU A 102 -38.92 -26.68 17.62
C GLU A 102 -38.75 -27.29 16.24
N TRP A 103 -37.53 -27.69 15.87
CA TRP A 103 -37.27 -28.38 14.60
C TRP A 103 -38.06 -29.69 14.52
N ALA A 104 -38.12 -30.48 15.60
CA ALA A 104 -38.84 -31.74 15.61
C ALA A 104 -40.35 -31.58 15.30
N LEU A 105 -40.94 -30.44 15.65
CA LEU A 105 -42.35 -30.13 15.40
C LEU A 105 -42.65 -29.79 13.93
N VAL A 106 -41.67 -29.27 13.19
CA VAL A 106 -41.86 -28.81 11.81
C VAL A 106 -41.13 -29.66 10.77
N ARG A 107 -40.30 -30.60 11.21
CA ARG A 107 -39.41 -31.41 10.36
C ARG A 107 -40.16 -32.11 9.24
N ASP A 108 -41.33 -32.68 9.53
CA ASP A 108 -42.18 -33.41 8.59
C ASP A 108 -42.67 -32.56 7.41
N LEU A 109 -42.82 -31.24 7.60
CA LEU A 109 -43.17 -30.31 6.52
C LEU A 109 -42.03 -30.13 5.51
N PHE A 110 -40.78 -30.23 5.96
CA PHE A 110 -39.60 -29.90 5.15
C PHE A 110 -38.82 -31.14 4.69
N GLU A 111 -38.91 -32.25 5.42
CA GLU A 111 -38.28 -33.53 5.11
C GLU A 111 -39.33 -34.53 4.62
N ASN A 112 -39.43 -34.69 3.30
CA ASN A 112 -40.30 -35.71 2.70
C ASN A 112 -39.54 -37.04 2.57
N PRO A 113 -39.98 -38.13 3.22
CA PRO A 113 -39.33 -39.45 3.10
C PRO A 113 -39.48 -40.07 1.72
N GLY A 114 -40.42 -39.58 0.90
CA GLY A 114 -40.73 -40.10 -0.43
C GLY A 114 -39.77 -39.71 -1.56
N GLY A 115 -38.68 -38.97 -1.28
CA GLY A 115 -37.55 -38.80 -2.19
C GLY A 115 -37.89 -38.28 -3.61
N ARG A 116 -38.87 -37.38 -3.75
CA ARG A 116 -39.22 -36.80 -5.06
C ARG A 116 -38.35 -35.58 -5.36
N GLY A 117 -37.62 -35.63 -6.47
CA GLY A 117 -36.83 -34.52 -7.01
C GLY A 117 -35.31 -34.67 -6.81
N LEU A 118 -34.58 -33.61 -7.13
CA LEU A 118 -33.11 -33.57 -6.99
C LEU A 118 -32.73 -33.68 -5.51
N PRO A 119 -31.76 -34.55 -5.15
CA PRO A 119 -31.31 -34.67 -3.77
C PRO A 119 -30.80 -33.32 -3.24
N PRO A 120 -31.12 -32.95 -1.99
CA PRO A 120 -30.77 -31.65 -1.44
C PRO A 120 -29.26 -31.54 -1.19
N THR A 121 -28.62 -30.52 -1.76
CA THR A 121 -27.20 -30.18 -1.50
C THR A 121 -26.97 -29.56 -0.12
N ILE A 122 -28.01 -28.93 0.45
CA ILE A 122 -28.00 -28.28 1.76
C ILE A 122 -29.08 -28.93 2.63
N SER A 123 -28.77 -29.22 3.88
CA SER A 123 -29.74 -29.76 4.84
C SER A 123 -30.96 -28.83 4.98
N ARG A 124 -32.16 -29.39 4.99
CA ARG A 124 -33.42 -28.62 5.07
C ARG A 124 -33.50 -27.75 6.32
N ARG A 125 -33.01 -28.26 7.45
CA ARG A 125 -32.88 -27.48 8.69
C ARG A 125 -32.09 -26.19 8.51
N LYS A 126 -30.86 -26.26 7.95
CA LYS A 126 -30.03 -25.07 7.69
C LYS A 126 -30.71 -24.03 6.79
N LEU A 127 -31.53 -24.48 5.83
CA LEU A 127 -32.29 -23.58 4.97
C LEU A 127 -33.36 -22.83 5.77
N VAL A 128 -34.12 -23.56 6.60
CA VAL A 128 -35.15 -22.96 7.48
C VAL A 128 -34.51 -22.01 8.50
N ASP A 129 -33.39 -22.39 9.10
CA ASP A 129 -32.65 -21.52 10.03
C ASP A 129 -32.19 -20.21 9.36
N ALA A 130 -31.74 -20.28 8.09
CA ALA A 130 -31.38 -19.09 7.33
C ALA A 130 -32.60 -18.20 7.03
N CYS A 131 -33.76 -18.79 6.72
CA CYS A 131 -35.01 -18.05 6.56
C CYS A 131 -35.43 -17.38 7.89
N CYS A 132 -35.37 -18.10 9.01
CA CYS A 132 -35.67 -17.55 10.32
C CYS A 132 -34.71 -16.41 10.70
N TYR A 133 -33.42 -16.52 10.34
CA TYR A 133 -32.47 -15.43 10.51
C TYR A 133 -32.93 -14.18 9.76
N VAL A 134 -33.12 -14.25 8.44
CA VAL A 134 -33.54 -13.12 7.60
C VAL A 134 -34.82 -12.45 8.12
N VAL A 135 -35.84 -13.26 8.42
CA VAL A 135 -37.16 -12.75 8.86
C VAL A 135 -37.11 -12.13 10.25
N ARG A 136 -36.39 -12.75 11.21
CA ARG A 136 -36.36 -12.28 12.61
C ARG A 136 -35.39 -11.11 12.81
N THR A 137 -34.33 -11.01 12.02
CA THR A 137 -33.37 -9.88 12.11
C THR A 137 -33.72 -8.72 11.19
N GLY A 138 -34.68 -8.89 10.28
CA GLY A 138 -35.05 -7.87 9.30
C GLY A 138 -33.95 -7.58 8.27
N CYS A 139 -33.03 -8.54 8.05
CA CYS A 139 -31.98 -8.43 7.04
C CYS A 139 -32.54 -8.78 5.65
N SER A 140 -33.27 -7.86 5.03
CA SER A 140 -33.74 -7.94 3.63
C SER A 140 -32.99 -6.97 2.74
#